data_AF-A0A8J6ZDC8-F1
#
_entry.id   AF-A0A8J6ZDC8-F1
#
_cell.length_a   1.000
_cell.length_b   1.000
_cell.length_c   1.000
_cell.angle_alpha   90.00
_cell.angle_beta   90.00
_cell.angle_gamma   90.00
#
_symmetry.space_group_name_H-M   'P 1'
#
loop_
_entity.id
_entity.type
_entity.pdbx_description
1 polymer ?
#
loop_
_entity_poly.entity_id
_entity_poly.type
_entity_poly.pdbx_seq_one_letter_code
_entity_poly.pdbx_strand_id
1 'polypeptide(L)' 'MKKFFAAIIALVVLATVTAFAESITNFSVSKYVGNAKTKKFHYVDCSMVDKMNPANKVFMSSREEAINAGYVPCKRCKP' A
#
# COMPACT_ATOMS: atom_id res chain seq x y z
N MET A 1 26.32 -38.59 4.24
CA MET A 1 24.86 -38.38 4.29
C MET A 1 24.45 -37.22 5.21
N LYS A 2 24.80 -37.20 6.51
CA LYS A 2 24.43 -36.10 7.44
C LYS A 2 24.85 -34.68 7.01
N LYS A 3 26.04 -34.55 6.38
CA LYS A 3 26.54 -33.27 5.83
C LYS A 3 25.72 -32.76 4.62
N PHE A 4 25.13 -33.67 3.85
CA PHE A 4 24.26 -33.33 2.73
C PHE A 4 22.88 -32.89 3.21
N PHE A 5 22.31 -33.56 4.21
CA PHE A 5 21.06 -33.13 4.85
C PHE A 5 21.18 -31.75 5.50
N ALA A 6 22.30 -31.46 6.19
CA ALA A 6 22.54 -30.15 6.77
C ALA A 6 22.66 -29.03 5.71
N ALA A 7 23.31 -29.30 4.57
CA ALA A 7 23.41 -28.34 3.47
C ALA A 7 22.05 -28.07 2.80
N ILE A 8 21.22 -29.09 2.63
CA ILE A 8 19.85 -28.95 2.10
C ILE A 8 18.98 -28.15 3.07
N ILE A 9 19.04 -28.43 4.36
CA ILE A 9 18.30 -27.67 5.38
C ILE A 9 18.72 -26.20 5.37
N ALA A 10 20.03 -25.91 5.35
CA ALA A 10 20.53 -24.54 5.31
C ALA A 10 20.10 -23.79 4.03
N LEU A 11 20.10 -24.47 2.88
CA LEU A 11 19.63 -23.90 1.61
C LEU A 11 18.12 -23.59 1.65
N VAL A 12 17.32 -24.49 2.19
CA VAL A 12 15.86 -24.30 2.34
C VAL A 12 15.56 -23.17 3.32
N VAL A 13 16.27 -23.10 4.46
CA VAL A 13 16.13 -21.99 5.42
C VAL A 13 16.54 -20.66 4.79
N LEU A 14 17.60 -20.63 4.00
CA LEU A 14 18.02 -19.40 3.31
C LEU A 14 16.97 -18.93 2.30
N ALA A 15 16.42 -19.85 1.49
CA ALA A 15 15.39 -19.53 0.50
C ALA A 15 14.06 -19.10 1.13
N THR A 16 13.68 -19.65 2.28
CA THR A 16 12.46 -19.21 2.99
C THR A 16 12.67 -17.85 3.64
N VAL A 17 13.83 -17.58 4.25
CA VAL A 17 14.14 -16.27 4.85
C VAL A 17 14.10 -15.13 3.81
N THR A 18 14.57 -15.37 2.58
CA THR A 18 14.52 -14.34 1.53
C THR A 18 13.08 -14.02 1.08
N ALA A 19 12.20 -15.01 0.97
CA ALA A 19 10.80 -14.80 0.57
C ALA A 19 9.97 -14.04 1.64
N PHE A 20 10.24 -14.29 2.92
CA PHE A 20 9.60 -13.54 4.01
C PHE A 20 10.06 -12.09 4.07
N ALA A 21 11.33 -11.79 3.75
CA ALA A 21 11.87 -10.43 3.80
C ALA A 21 11.18 -9.48 2.80
N GLU A 22 10.85 -9.95 1.59
CA GLU A 22 10.11 -9.17 0.58
C GLU A 22 8.72 -8.77 1.10
N SER A 23 8.09 -9.62 1.90
CA SER A 23 6.75 -9.38 2.45
C SER A 23 6.72 -8.23 3.46
N ILE A 24 7.81 -8.03 4.22
CA ILE A 24 7.94 -6.93 5.19
C ILE A 24 8.02 -5.57 4.46
N THR A 25 8.69 -5.53 3.31
CA THR A 25 8.85 -4.28 2.54
C THR A 25 7.59 -3.85 1.78
N ASN A 26 6.61 -4.75 1.62
CA ASN A 26 5.35 -4.49 0.92
C ASN A 26 4.23 -3.95 1.82
N PHE A 27 4.53 -3.57 3.07
CA PHE A 27 3.55 -2.87 3.91
C PHE A 27 3.34 -1.44 3.40
N SER A 28 2.42 -1.30 2.45
CA SER A 28 2.03 0.00 1.90
C SER A 28 1.16 0.76 2.88
N VAL A 29 1.73 1.71 3.61
CA VAL A 29 0.96 2.75 4.28
C VAL A 29 0.17 3.51 3.22
N SER A 30 -1.17 3.52 3.34
CA SER A 30 -2.03 4.26 2.42
C SER A 30 -1.67 5.74 2.45
N LYS A 31 -1.12 6.24 1.35
CA LYS A 31 -0.72 7.65 1.21
C LYS A 31 -1.88 8.53 0.76
N TYR A 32 -2.91 7.92 0.17
CA TYR A 32 -4.02 8.61 -0.47
C TYR A 32 -5.36 8.19 0.13
N VAL A 33 -6.30 9.13 0.11
CA VAL A 33 -7.70 8.89 0.45
C VAL A 33 -8.62 9.55 -0.57
N GLY A 34 -9.46 8.74 -1.21
CA GLY A 34 -10.50 9.13 -2.15
C GLY A 34 -11.84 9.34 -1.46
N ASN A 35 -12.64 10.27 -1.98
CA ASN A 35 -14.05 10.44 -1.63
C ASN A 35 -14.92 9.74 -2.68
N ALA A 36 -15.57 8.64 -2.33
CA ALA A 36 -16.34 7.81 -3.25
C ALA A 36 -17.46 8.56 -3.99
N LYS A 37 -18.06 9.57 -3.35
CA LYS A 37 -19.15 10.39 -3.90
C LYS A 37 -18.65 11.44 -4.90
N THR A 38 -17.61 12.19 -4.54
CA THR A 38 -17.12 13.30 -5.39
C THR A 38 -16.03 12.87 -6.37
N LYS A 39 -15.52 11.64 -6.22
CA LYS A 39 -14.38 11.11 -6.98
C LYS A 39 -13.14 12.02 -6.92
N LYS A 40 -12.94 12.72 -5.80
CA LYS A 40 -11.69 13.46 -5.52
C LYS A 40 -10.80 12.67 -4.59
N PHE A 41 -9.49 12.67 -4.81
CA PHE A 41 -8.54 12.07 -3.87
C PHE A 41 -7.54 13.09 -3.33
N HIS A 42 -7.02 12.77 -2.15
CA HIS A 42 -6.23 13.64 -1.29
C HIS A 42 -5.05 12.85 -0.72
N TYR A 43 -3.97 13.52 -0.30
CA TYR A 43 -3.10 12.95 0.74
C TYR A 43 -3.87 12.76 2.05
N VAL A 44 -3.48 11.74 2.83
CA VAL A 44 -4.15 11.41 4.12
C VAL A 44 -4.12 12.55 5.15
N ASP A 45 -3.15 13.46 5.06
CA ASP A 45 -2.96 14.62 5.94
C ASP A 45 -3.67 15.90 5.43
N CYS A 46 -4.39 15.82 4.30
CA CYS A 46 -5.09 16.97 3.77
C CYS A 46 -6.26 17.36 4.69
N SER A 47 -6.34 18.64 5.06
CA SER A 47 -7.41 19.20 5.91
C SER A 47 -8.85 19.01 5.42
N MET A 48 -9.06 18.58 4.17
CA MET A 48 -10.39 18.22 3.66
C MET A 48 -10.82 16.81 4.07
N VAL A 49 -9.88 15.94 4.42
CA VAL A 49 -10.14 14.55 4.80
C VAL A 49 -10.96 14.48 6.08
N ASP A 50 -10.72 15.38 7.03
CA ASP A 50 -11.50 15.47 8.27
C ASP A 50 -12.95 15.90 8.02
N LYS A 51 -13.19 16.61 6.92
CA LYS A 51 -14.52 17.06 6.51
C LYS A 51 -15.26 16.02 5.65
N MET A 52 -14.60 14.93 5.26
CA MET A 52 -15.23 13.85 4.51
C MET A 52 -16.08 12.99 5.43
N ASN A 53 -17.29 12.68 4.99
CA ASN A 53 -18.08 11.63 5.63
C ASN A 53 -17.26 10.32 5.66
N PRO A 54 -17.07 9.68 6.83
CA PRO A 54 -16.31 8.43 6.96
C PRO A 54 -16.74 7.33 5.99
N ALA A 55 -18.04 7.20 5.71
CA ALA A 55 -18.59 6.20 4.80
C ALA A 55 -18.16 6.39 3.33
N ASN A 56 -17.67 7.59 2.98
CA ASN A 56 -17.19 7.88 1.63
C ASN A 56 -15.66 7.83 1.52
N LYS A 57 -14.91 7.54 2.59
CA LYS A 57 -13.44 7.46 2.56
C LYS A 57 -13.00 6.14 1.94
N VAL A 58 -12.14 6.21 0.92
CA VAL A 58 -11.53 5.05 0.26
C VAL A 58 -10.01 5.24 0.32
N PHE A 59 -9.31 4.40 1.07
CA PHE A 59 -7.85 4.50 1.21
C PHE A 59 -7.16 3.78 0.05
N MET A 60 -6.10 4.39 -0.48
CA MET A 60 -5.40 3.90 -1.67
C MET A 60 -3.89 3.98 -1.47
N SER A 61 -3.19 3.02 -2.08
CA SER A 61 -1.75 2.81 -1.90
C SER A 61 -0.93 3.68 -2.86
N SER A 62 -1.45 3.90 -4.07
CA SER A 62 -0.76 4.64 -5.13
C SER A 62 -1.65 5.69 -5.80
N ARG A 63 -1.00 6.66 -6.44
CA ARG A 63 -1.66 7.74 -7.17
C ARG A 63 -2.29 7.22 -8.45
N GLU A 64 -1.58 6.32 -9.11
CA GLU A 64 -1.97 5.66 -10.34
C GLU A 64 -3.24 4.82 -10.13
N GLU A 65 -3.33 4.09 -9.01
CA GLU A 65 -4.53 3.36 -8.60
C GLU A 65 -5.73 4.31 -8.47
N ALA A 66 -5.55 5.48 -7.85
CA ALA A 66 -6.62 6.48 -7.72
C ALA A 66 -7.07 7.02 -9.09
N ILE A 67 -6.14 7.36 -9.96
CA ILE A 67 -6.45 7.88 -11.31
C ILE A 67 -7.13 6.82 -12.16
N ASN A 68 -6.62 5.58 -12.15
CA ASN A 68 -7.20 4.46 -12.90
C ASN A 68 -8.60 4.10 -12.39
N ALA A 69 -8.86 4.28 -11.10
CA ALA A 69 -10.20 4.14 -10.50
C ALA A 69 -11.13 5.34 -10.76
N GLY A 70 -10.71 6.32 -11.55
CA GLY A 70 -11.50 7.48 -11.97
C GLY A 70 -11.53 8.63 -10.97
N TYR A 71 -10.59 8.70 -10.02
CA TYR A 71 -10.48 9.82 -9.10
C TYR A 71 -9.65 10.97 -9.69
N VAL A 72 -10.04 12.19 -9.36
CA VAL A 72 -9.37 13.44 -9.74
C VAL A 72 -8.57 13.99 -8.55
N PRO A 73 -7.32 14.45 -8.73
CA PRO A 73 -6.52 14.97 -7.63
C PRO A 73 -7.13 16.24 -7.05
N CYS A 74 -7.03 16.36 -5.73
CA CYS A 74 -7.40 17.60 -5.04
C CYS A 74 -6.48 18.74 -5.49
N LYS A 75 -7.07 19.84 -5.99
CA LYS A 75 -6.30 21.02 -6.41
C LYS A 75 -5.54 21.72 -5.29
N ARG A 76 -5.89 21.46 -4.02
CA ARG A 76 -5.25 22.08 -2.85
C ARG A 76 -3.98 21.35 -2.42
N CYS A 77 -4.10 20.07 -2.06
CA CYS A 77 -2.95 19.28 -1.64
C CYS A 77 -2.15 18.69 -2.81
N LYS A 78 -2.68 18.77 -4.04
CA LYS A 78 -2.03 18.37 -5.31
C LYS A 78 -1.31 17.01 -5.23
N PRO A 79 -2.03 15.94 -4.86
CA PRO A 79 -1.48 14.61 -4.81
C PRO A 79 -1.18 14.02 -6.19
#